data_AF-A0A1F5L5W5-F1
#
_entry.id   AF-A0A1F5L5W5-F1
#
_cell.length_a   1.000
_cell.length_b   1.000
_cell.length_c   1.000
_cell.angle_alpha   90.00
_cell.angle_beta   90.00
_cell.angle_gamma   90.00
#
_symmetry.space_group_name_H-M   'P 1'
#
loop_
_entity.id
_entity.type
_entity.pdbx_description
1 polymer ?
#
loop_
_entity_poly.entity_id
_entity_poly.type
_entity_poly.pdbx_seq_one_letter_code
_entity_poly.pdbx_strand_id
1 'polypeptide(L)'
;MKPTWQPPRDYRNRPVAILGAGVLGRRVGCVWASAGYDVRLRDPSEQQRVDGIAYIQENVQAYSAKTGKVPGSFEAFEGMEDAVANAWLVIEAVPEKIGLKIATFAELEAIAAEDCILASNSSSYKSSEMISGVTDLTKGRILNMHYYMPPQCMIVELMTDGYTSPEIFPFMVERSKEAATIPYVARKESTGFIFNRLWAAVKREVLTILAEGVSVPEEIDAMWLEMFVKGASLPCQMMDNVGLDTVAFIESHYVNERGLSPEKTVGFLKTNYLDQGKLGTKCSQGGLYAPGEKSTATKVNSRAPDILVLDVGLSASTPSTTSGQILKVTADGKLHETILKDQSLPDGLAVDPASGRMFWTCMGVPGKSDGAVYSAKLDGSDIMTLVAPGVINTPKQLAIDHVAQQVYFCDREGCRVYRCGFDGSNLDVLIDNIAHDLTSEVSVSDWCVGVAVSPRLGKFYWTQKGPSKGGKGRIFCADITTPKGRPGGLRDDTQCILSDLPEPIDLEVDENSHTLYWTDRGEIPWGNSLNKISLDGTGLPLSAESPRIYQTITRGLNEAIGLKLDMINSHIYLTDLGGSIYRCDLDGNHKEKIYYEDHRAFTGISLLGP
;
A
#
# COMPACT_ATOMS: atom_id res chain seq x y z
N MET A 1 -42.67 -22.64 15.21
CA MET A 1 -41.32 -22.05 15.31
C MET A 1 -40.56 -22.45 14.07
N LYS A 2 -39.99 -21.51 13.31
CA LYS A 2 -39.04 -21.89 12.25
C LYS A 2 -37.84 -22.55 12.94
N PRO A 3 -37.36 -23.72 12.48
CA PRO A 3 -36.18 -24.34 13.06
C PRO A 3 -34.99 -23.37 12.95
N THR A 4 -34.23 -23.22 14.03
CA THR A 4 -33.02 -22.38 14.05
C THR A 4 -31.99 -23.02 13.13
N TRP A 5 -31.49 -22.26 12.16
CA TRP A 5 -30.47 -22.74 11.24
C TRP A 5 -29.21 -23.15 12.02
N GLN A 6 -28.54 -24.19 11.52
CA GLN A 6 -27.30 -24.71 12.08
C GLN A 6 -26.20 -24.62 11.02
N PRO A 7 -24.95 -24.29 11.40
CA PRO A 7 -23.81 -24.32 10.49
C PRO A 7 -23.66 -25.67 9.78
N PRO A 8 -23.17 -25.68 8.52
CA PRO A 8 -22.91 -26.92 7.82
C PRO A 8 -21.90 -27.76 8.62
N ARG A 9 -22.20 -29.04 8.78
CA ARG A 9 -21.32 -29.95 9.55
C ARG A 9 -20.06 -30.22 8.77
N ASP A 10 -18.93 -30.27 9.48
CA ASP A 10 -17.62 -30.61 8.92
C ASP A 10 -17.24 -29.78 7.67
N TYR A 11 -17.65 -28.51 7.64
CA TYR A 11 -17.47 -27.62 6.48
C TYR A 11 -16.00 -27.48 6.04
N ARG A 12 -15.02 -27.72 6.92
CA ARG A 12 -13.59 -27.64 6.56
C ARG A 12 -13.12 -28.79 5.66
N ASN A 13 -13.73 -29.97 5.77
CA ASN A 13 -13.35 -31.15 4.99
C ASN A 13 -14.31 -31.41 3.83
N ARG A 14 -15.19 -30.45 3.54
CA ARG A 14 -16.15 -30.49 2.45
C ARG A 14 -15.77 -29.46 1.39
N PRO A 15 -16.07 -29.72 0.11
CA PRO A 15 -15.71 -28.80 -0.96
C PRO A 15 -16.58 -27.54 -0.97
N VAL A 16 -16.00 -26.47 -1.52
CA VAL A 16 -16.72 -25.29 -2.02
C VAL A 16 -16.93 -25.47 -3.52
N ALA A 17 -18.18 -25.46 -3.96
CA ALA A 17 -18.53 -25.57 -5.38
C ALA A 17 -18.78 -24.18 -5.99
N ILE A 18 -18.21 -23.91 -7.16
CA ILE A 18 -18.40 -22.67 -7.90
C ILE A 18 -19.04 -23.00 -9.25
N LEU A 19 -20.24 -22.47 -9.50
CA LEU A 19 -20.99 -22.76 -10.72
C LEU A 19 -20.75 -21.65 -11.74
N GLY A 20 -20.01 -21.97 -12.79
CA GLY A 20 -19.49 -21.04 -13.79
C GLY A 20 -18.00 -20.85 -13.61
N ALA A 21 -17.20 -21.17 -14.63
CA ALA A 21 -15.75 -21.00 -14.66
C ALA A 21 -15.31 -19.79 -15.51
N GLY A 22 -16.24 -18.87 -15.76
CA GLY A 22 -15.98 -17.58 -16.41
C GLY A 22 -15.06 -16.67 -15.58
N VAL A 23 -15.01 -15.38 -15.95
CA VAL A 23 -14.04 -14.42 -15.39
C VAL A 23 -14.10 -14.31 -13.87
N LEU A 24 -15.30 -14.14 -13.29
CA LEU A 24 -15.45 -14.06 -11.83
C LEU A 24 -15.41 -15.43 -11.16
N GLY A 25 -16.06 -16.44 -11.73
CA GLY A 25 -16.14 -17.77 -11.12
C GLY A 25 -14.77 -18.40 -10.83
N ARG A 26 -13.84 -18.36 -11.79
CA ARG A 26 -12.46 -18.86 -11.56
C ARG A 26 -11.71 -18.08 -10.47
N ARG A 27 -11.95 -16.77 -10.35
CA ARG A 27 -11.34 -15.90 -9.32
C ARG A 27 -11.90 -16.20 -7.94
N VAL A 28 -13.21 -16.42 -7.84
CA VAL A 28 -13.86 -16.84 -6.58
C VAL A 28 -13.37 -18.25 -6.19
N GLY A 29 -13.24 -19.18 -7.14
CA GLY A 29 -12.61 -20.47 -6.88
C GLY A 29 -11.20 -20.33 -6.33
N CYS A 30 -10.38 -19.44 -6.92
CA CYS A 30 -9.04 -19.16 -6.44
C CYS A 30 -9.01 -18.58 -5.00
N VAL A 31 -9.99 -17.74 -4.62
CA VAL A 31 -10.15 -17.20 -3.25
C VAL A 31 -10.35 -18.32 -2.23
N TRP A 32 -11.21 -19.29 -2.52
CA TRP A 32 -11.48 -20.37 -1.56
C TRP A 32 -10.37 -21.42 -1.54
N ALA A 33 -9.78 -21.75 -2.69
CA ALA A 33 -8.67 -22.68 -2.78
C ALA A 33 -7.45 -22.17 -2.00
N SER A 34 -7.13 -20.88 -2.11
CA SER A 34 -6.01 -20.26 -1.39
C SER A 34 -6.20 -20.23 0.13
N ALA A 35 -7.43 -20.41 0.60
CA ALA A 35 -7.79 -20.46 2.00
C ALA A 35 -7.76 -21.88 2.58
N GLY A 36 -7.27 -22.86 1.80
CA GLY A 36 -7.13 -24.26 2.18
C GLY A 36 -8.39 -25.11 1.99
N TYR A 37 -9.42 -24.61 1.29
CA TYR A 37 -10.61 -25.39 0.97
C TYR A 37 -10.44 -26.15 -0.34
N ASP A 38 -11.01 -27.34 -0.41
CA ASP A 38 -11.18 -28.04 -1.68
C ASP A 38 -12.21 -27.32 -2.54
N VAL A 39 -11.88 -27.04 -3.80
CA VAL A 39 -12.72 -26.26 -4.71
C VAL A 39 -13.13 -27.09 -5.91
N ARG A 40 -14.43 -27.04 -6.24
CA ARG A 40 -14.98 -27.68 -7.45
C ARG A 40 -15.53 -26.62 -8.37
N LEU A 41 -14.91 -26.45 -9.53
CA LEU A 41 -15.44 -25.58 -10.59
C LEU A 41 -16.40 -26.37 -11.46
N ARG A 42 -17.53 -25.79 -11.81
CA ARG A 42 -18.45 -26.38 -12.79
C ARG A 42 -18.68 -25.46 -13.96
N ASP A 43 -18.52 -25.96 -15.17
CA ASP A 43 -18.92 -25.24 -16.38
C ASP A 43 -19.26 -26.23 -17.49
N PRO A 44 -20.35 -26.05 -18.27
CA PRO A 44 -20.63 -26.92 -19.40
C PRO A 44 -19.58 -26.81 -20.51
N SER A 45 -18.88 -25.67 -20.63
CA SER A 45 -17.82 -25.49 -21.62
C SER A 45 -16.51 -26.10 -21.13
N GLU A 46 -15.97 -27.06 -21.88
CA GLU A 46 -14.66 -27.65 -21.62
C GLU A 46 -13.56 -26.58 -21.56
N GLN A 47 -13.58 -25.62 -22.49
CA GLN A 47 -12.60 -24.53 -22.50
C GLN A 47 -12.65 -23.71 -21.21
N GLN A 48 -13.84 -23.39 -20.69
CA GLN A 48 -13.96 -22.63 -19.44
C GLN A 48 -13.48 -23.44 -18.24
N ARG A 49 -13.70 -24.76 -18.23
CA ARG A 49 -13.16 -25.64 -17.18
C ARG A 49 -11.63 -25.63 -17.20
N VAL A 50 -11.03 -25.83 -18.37
CA VAL A 50 -9.57 -25.80 -18.56
C VAL A 50 -9.00 -24.45 -18.14
N ASP A 51 -9.55 -23.35 -18.64
CA ASP A 51 -9.11 -21.99 -18.31
C ASP A 51 -9.30 -21.65 -16.82
N GLY A 52 -10.38 -22.17 -16.21
CA GLY A 52 -10.68 -21.98 -14.80
C GLY A 52 -9.65 -22.66 -13.90
N ILE A 53 -9.32 -23.92 -14.19
CA ILE A 53 -8.29 -24.68 -13.46
C ILE A 53 -6.91 -24.08 -13.68
N ALA A 54 -6.57 -23.73 -14.92
CA ALA A 54 -5.31 -23.05 -15.25
C ALA A 54 -5.17 -21.75 -14.44
N TYR A 55 -6.23 -20.93 -14.40
CA TYR A 55 -6.22 -19.70 -13.61
C TYR A 55 -5.97 -19.95 -12.13
N ILE A 56 -6.68 -20.91 -11.51
CA ILE A 56 -6.46 -21.24 -10.08
C ILE A 56 -5.02 -21.72 -9.89
N GLN A 57 -4.55 -22.66 -10.70
CA GLN A 57 -3.20 -23.20 -10.60
C GLN A 57 -2.11 -22.11 -10.69
N GLU A 58 -2.28 -21.13 -11.58
CA GLU A 58 -1.35 -20.02 -11.76
C GLU A 58 -1.38 -19.00 -10.61
N ASN A 59 -2.54 -18.77 -9.99
CA ASN A 59 -2.76 -17.63 -9.08
C ASN A 59 -2.89 -18.01 -7.61
N VAL A 60 -3.19 -19.27 -7.28
CA VAL A 60 -3.56 -19.68 -5.92
C VAL A 60 -2.47 -19.41 -4.89
N GLN A 61 -1.20 -19.51 -5.27
CA GLN A 61 -0.06 -19.20 -4.40
C GLN A 61 0.04 -17.71 -4.07
N ALA A 62 -0.23 -16.83 -5.04
CA ALA A 62 -0.25 -15.39 -4.80
C ALA A 62 -1.41 -14.99 -3.89
N TYR A 63 -2.56 -15.66 -4.03
CA TYR A 63 -3.70 -15.46 -3.14
C TYR A 63 -3.43 -16.01 -1.73
N SER A 64 -2.76 -17.16 -1.61
CA SER A 64 -2.51 -17.80 -0.32
C SER A 64 -1.48 -17.05 0.51
N ALA A 65 -0.63 -16.22 -0.11
CA ALA A 65 0.21 -15.28 0.61
C ALA A 65 -0.60 -14.35 1.54
N LYS A 66 -1.86 -14.04 1.21
CA LYS A 66 -2.76 -13.24 2.07
C LYS A 66 -3.37 -14.04 3.22
N THR A 67 -3.47 -15.36 3.11
CA THR A 67 -4.09 -16.25 4.11
C THR A 67 -3.07 -16.97 4.98
N GLY A 68 -1.82 -17.13 4.52
CA GLY A 68 -0.78 -17.93 5.16
C GLY A 68 -1.05 -19.44 5.16
N LYS A 69 -2.01 -19.91 4.35
CA LYS A 69 -2.45 -21.31 4.33
C LYS A 69 -1.89 -22.06 3.13
N VAL A 70 -1.77 -23.37 3.28
CA VAL A 70 -1.53 -24.28 2.15
C VAL A 70 -2.80 -24.31 1.29
N PRO A 71 -2.71 -24.08 -0.03
CA PRO A 71 -3.85 -24.19 -0.91
C PRO A 71 -4.52 -25.58 -0.85
N GLY A 72 -5.86 -25.59 -0.89
CA GLY A 72 -6.63 -26.83 -1.02
C GLY A 72 -6.60 -27.39 -2.44
N SER A 73 -7.20 -28.57 -2.62
CA SER A 73 -7.30 -29.18 -3.95
C SER A 73 -8.31 -28.43 -4.83
N PHE A 74 -8.18 -28.54 -6.14
CA PHE A 74 -9.14 -27.97 -7.07
C PHE A 74 -9.34 -28.85 -8.30
N GLU A 75 -10.58 -29.02 -8.72
CA GLU A 75 -10.97 -29.86 -9.84
C GLU A 75 -12.18 -29.26 -10.58
N ALA A 76 -12.33 -29.58 -11.87
CA ALA A 76 -13.42 -29.07 -12.69
C ALA A 76 -14.33 -30.20 -13.19
N PHE A 77 -15.64 -29.91 -13.20
CA PHE A 77 -16.71 -30.84 -13.52
C PHE A 77 -17.61 -30.25 -14.60
N GLU A 78 -18.14 -31.11 -15.48
CA GLU A 78 -19.18 -30.74 -16.44
C GLU A 78 -20.58 -30.83 -15.80
N GLY A 79 -20.84 -31.96 -15.14
CA GLY A 79 -22.09 -32.27 -14.45
C GLY A 79 -22.26 -31.47 -13.17
N MET A 80 -23.50 -31.08 -12.87
CA MET A 80 -23.84 -30.37 -11.64
C MET A 80 -23.73 -31.28 -10.41
N GLU A 81 -24.24 -32.51 -10.52
CA GLU A 81 -24.30 -33.50 -9.44
C GLU A 81 -22.92 -33.76 -8.83
N ASP A 82 -21.92 -34.05 -9.64
CA ASP A 82 -20.54 -34.29 -9.19
C ASP A 82 -19.91 -33.04 -8.54
N ALA A 83 -20.16 -31.87 -9.14
CA ALA A 83 -19.60 -30.61 -8.67
C ALA A 83 -20.08 -30.24 -7.26
N VAL A 84 -21.35 -30.52 -6.94
CA VAL A 84 -21.96 -30.12 -5.66
C VAL A 84 -22.07 -31.27 -4.65
N ALA A 85 -21.68 -32.49 -5.04
CA ALA A 85 -21.71 -33.66 -4.16
C ALA A 85 -20.94 -33.39 -2.85
N ASN A 86 -21.67 -33.41 -1.74
CA ASN A 86 -21.15 -33.14 -0.38
C ASN A 86 -20.57 -31.72 -0.17
N ALA A 87 -20.80 -30.76 -1.08
CA ALA A 87 -20.37 -29.38 -0.87
C ALA A 87 -21.06 -28.77 0.35
N TRP A 88 -20.36 -27.92 1.09
CA TRP A 88 -20.94 -27.15 2.20
C TRP A 88 -21.35 -25.73 1.78
N LEU A 89 -20.76 -25.23 0.70
CA LEU A 89 -21.03 -23.94 0.09
C LEU A 89 -21.04 -24.10 -1.43
N VAL A 90 -22.10 -23.59 -2.06
CA VAL A 90 -22.21 -23.46 -3.51
C VAL A 90 -22.31 -21.97 -3.83
N ILE A 91 -21.51 -21.48 -4.78
CA ILE A 91 -21.56 -20.10 -5.27
C ILE A 91 -21.89 -20.11 -6.76
N GLU A 92 -23.08 -19.62 -7.09
CA GLU A 92 -23.57 -19.46 -8.46
C GLU A 92 -22.96 -18.21 -9.11
N ALA A 93 -22.27 -18.41 -10.23
CA ALA A 93 -21.64 -17.39 -11.07
C ALA A 93 -21.85 -17.71 -12.57
N VAL A 94 -23.03 -18.26 -12.91
CA VAL A 94 -23.47 -18.56 -14.27
C VAL A 94 -23.88 -17.26 -15.00
N PRO A 95 -24.06 -17.29 -16.35
CA PRO A 95 -24.46 -16.11 -17.11
C PRO A 95 -25.67 -15.38 -16.55
N GLU A 96 -25.69 -14.06 -16.73
CA GLU A 96 -26.69 -13.14 -16.15
C GLU A 96 -28.05 -13.21 -16.89
N LYS A 97 -28.66 -14.40 -16.87
CA LYS A 97 -29.98 -14.70 -17.44
C LYS A 97 -30.87 -15.26 -16.34
N ILE A 98 -31.92 -14.52 -15.96
CA ILE A 98 -32.76 -14.87 -14.81
C ILE A 98 -33.36 -16.30 -14.89
N GLY A 99 -33.84 -16.72 -16.06
CA GLY A 99 -34.39 -18.07 -16.23
C GLY A 99 -33.37 -19.19 -15.99
N LEU A 100 -32.10 -18.96 -16.38
CA LEU A 100 -31.02 -19.91 -16.13
C LEU A 100 -30.70 -20.00 -14.63
N LYS A 101 -30.67 -18.87 -13.93
CA LYS A 101 -30.42 -18.82 -12.49
C LYS A 101 -31.55 -19.49 -11.70
N ILE A 102 -32.81 -19.24 -12.06
CA ILE A 102 -33.97 -19.92 -11.46
C ILE A 102 -33.85 -21.44 -11.62
N ALA A 103 -33.54 -21.91 -12.84
CA ALA A 103 -33.34 -23.34 -13.09
C ALA A 103 -32.17 -23.91 -12.28
N THR A 104 -31.07 -23.17 -12.16
CA THR A 104 -29.89 -23.57 -11.39
C THR A 104 -30.23 -23.76 -9.91
N PHE A 105 -30.96 -22.83 -9.28
CA PHE A 105 -31.34 -22.96 -7.88
C PHE A 105 -32.35 -24.09 -7.64
N ALA A 106 -33.27 -24.34 -8.57
CA ALA A 106 -34.19 -25.48 -8.51
C ALA A 106 -33.44 -26.81 -8.59
N GLU A 107 -32.44 -26.92 -9.46
CA GLU A 107 -31.57 -28.09 -9.55
C GLU A 107 -30.76 -28.28 -8.25
N LEU A 108 -30.17 -27.20 -7.72
CA LEU A 108 -29.41 -27.24 -6.46
C LEU A 108 -30.22 -27.71 -5.25
N GLU A 109 -31.51 -27.34 -5.17
CA GLU A 109 -32.39 -27.85 -4.12
C GLU A 109 -32.48 -29.38 -4.13
N ALA A 110 -32.51 -29.99 -5.31
CA ALA A 110 -32.70 -31.43 -5.47
C ALA A 110 -31.45 -32.25 -5.12
N ILE A 111 -30.25 -31.70 -5.30
CA ILE A 111 -28.98 -32.47 -5.28
C ILE A 111 -27.95 -31.99 -4.25
N ALA A 112 -28.01 -30.74 -3.80
CA ALA A 112 -27.06 -30.24 -2.81
C ALA A 112 -27.42 -30.75 -1.41
N ALA A 113 -26.41 -31.04 -0.57
CA ALA A 113 -26.63 -31.49 0.80
C ALA A 113 -27.58 -30.54 1.56
N GLU A 114 -28.44 -31.07 2.44
CA GLU A 114 -29.50 -30.30 3.10
C GLU A 114 -28.98 -29.09 3.90
N ASP A 115 -27.77 -29.19 4.46
CA ASP A 115 -27.11 -28.14 5.23
C ASP A 115 -26.23 -27.21 4.39
N CYS A 116 -26.10 -27.44 3.07
CA CYS A 116 -25.27 -26.63 2.18
C CYS A 116 -25.82 -25.20 2.06
N ILE A 117 -24.95 -24.21 2.19
CA ILE A 117 -25.31 -22.81 1.89
C ILE A 117 -25.28 -22.62 0.38
N LEU A 118 -26.31 -21.96 -0.18
CA LEU A 118 -26.39 -21.69 -1.61
C LEU A 118 -26.32 -20.17 -1.84
N ALA A 119 -25.31 -19.71 -2.54
CA ALA A 119 -25.06 -18.29 -2.75
C ALA A 119 -25.11 -17.92 -4.23
N SER A 120 -25.50 -16.69 -4.56
CA SER A 120 -25.35 -16.12 -5.91
C SER A 120 -24.43 -14.92 -5.94
N ASN A 121 -23.51 -14.90 -6.91
CA ASN A 121 -22.62 -13.79 -7.23
C ASN A 121 -23.26 -12.78 -8.22
N SER A 122 -24.56 -12.87 -8.50
CA SER A 122 -25.24 -11.94 -9.41
C SER A 122 -25.11 -10.50 -8.90
N SER A 123 -24.71 -9.59 -9.79
CA SER A 123 -24.63 -8.15 -9.51
C SER A 123 -25.95 -7.42 -9.75
N SER A 124 -26.86 -8.06 -10.51
CA SER A 124 -28.05 -7.42 -11.09
C SER A 124 -29.34 -7.92 -10.48
N TYR A 125 -29.43 -9.22 -10.20
CA TYR A 125 -30.62 -9.87 -9.66
C TYR A 125 -30.43 -10.17 -8.18
N LYS A 126 -31.45 -9.86 -7.39
CA LYS A 126 -31.52 -10.29 -5.99
C LYS A 126 -31.79 -11.79 -5.97
N SER A 127 -31.24 -12.51 -5.01
CA SER A 127 -31.49 -13.94 -4.86
C SER A 127 -32.98 -14.26 -4.71
N SER A 128 -33.79 -13.36 -4.13
CA SER A 128 -35.26 -13.47 -4.07
C SER A 128 -35.93 -13.64 -5.44
N GLU A 129 -35.31 -13.13 -6.51
CA GLU A 129 -35.79 -13.25 -7.89
C GLU A 129 -35.42 -14.61 -8.51
N MET A 130 -34.43 -15.31 -7.94
CA MET A 130 -33.91 -16.59 -8.44
C MET A 130 -34.52 -17.81 -7.75
N ILE A 131 -35.24 -17.62 -6.64
CA ILE A 131 -35.69 -18.70 -5.74
C ILE A 131 -37.19 -19.01 -5.86
N SER A 132 -37.81 -18.64 -6.97
CA SER A 132 -39.23 -18.95 -7.23
C SER A 132 -39.48 -20.46 -7.40
N GLY A 133 -38.45 -21.22 -7.78
CA GLY A 133 -38.51 -22.67 -7.99
C GLY A 133 -38.09 -23.54 -6.81
N VAL A 134 -37.84 -22.96 -5.62
CA VAL A 134 -37.40 -23.73 -4.43
C VAL A 134 -38.36 -23.60 -3.25
N THR A 135 -38.33 -24.58 -2.36
CA THR A 135 -39.17 -24.63 -1.15
C THR A 135 -38.76 -23.59 -0.10
N ASP A 136 -39.69 -23.20 0.78
CA ASP A 136 -39.42 -22.27 1.88
C ASP A 136 -38.35 -22.77 2.85
N LEU A 137 -38.19 -24.09 2.98
CA LEU A 137 -37.11 -24.69 3.77
C LEU A 137 -35.75 -24.33 3.17
N THR A 138 -35.61 -24.46 1.85
CA THR A 138 -34.38 -24.16 1.12
C THR A 138 -34.09 -22.67 1.05
N LYS A 139 -35.10 -21.79 0.94
CA LYS A 139 -34.87 -20.32 0.96
C LYS A 139 -34.11 -19.86 2.20
N GLY A 140 -34.31 -20.52 3.34
CA GLY A 140 -33.61 -20.20 4.59
C GLY A 140 -32.07 -20.29 4.50
N ARG A 141 -31.52 -21.07 3.56
CA ARG A 141 -30.06 -21.25 3.35
C ARG A 141 -29.53 -20.56 2.09
N ILE A 142 -30.30 -19.65 1.49
CA ILE A 142 -29.92 -18.90 0.28
C ILE A 142 -29.55 -17.45 0.62
N LEU A 143 -28.50 -16.94 -0.02
CA LEU A 143 -28.09 -15.52 0.04
C LEU A 143 -27.48 -15.04 -1.27
N ASN A 144 -27.37 -13.73 -1.44
CA ASN A 144 -26.38 -13.19 -2.37
C ASN A 144 -25.01 -13.13 -1.67
N MET A 145 -23.95 -13.45 -2.42
CA MET A 145 -22.55 -13.32 -2.04
C MET A 145 -21.79 -12.72 -3.21
N HIS A 146 -21.85 -11.39 -3.32
CA HIS A 146 -21.40 -10.63 -4.48
C HIS A 146 -19.95 -10.18 -4.31
N TYR A 147 -19.06 -10.72 -5.14
CA TYR A 147 -17.62 -10.42 -5.14
C TYR A 147 -17.29 -9.31 -6.12
N TYR A 148 -16.38 -8.44 -5.71
CA TYR A 148 -15.71 -7.48 -6.59
C TYR A 148 -14.39 -8.08 -7.09
N MET A 149 -14.03 -7.87 -8.36
CA MET A 149 -12.91 -8.52 -9.07
C MET A 149 -11.65 -8.85 -8.22
N PRO A 150 -11.51 -10.10 -7.72
CA PRO A 150 -10.32 -10.51 -6.96
C PRO A 150 -9.14 -10.82 -7.90
N PRO A 151 -7.87 -10.56 -7.53
CA PRO A 151 -7.44 -10.11 -6.21
C PRO A 151 -7.39 -8.58 -6.05
N GLN A 152 -7.71 -7.82 -7.11
CA GLN A 152 -7.67 -6.35 -7.11
C GLN A 152 -8.61 -5.76 -6.06
N CYS A 153 -9.80 -6.34 -5.93
CA CYS A 153 -10.74 -6.03 -4.87
C CYS A 153 -11.09 -7.32 -4.14
N MET A 154 -10.92 -7.33 -2.82
CA MET A 154 -11.26 -8.49 -1.99
C MET A 154 -12.60 -8.32 -1.28
N ILE A 155 -13.39 -7.31 -1.65
CA ILE A 155 -14.71 -7.04 -1.07
C ILE A 155 -15.70 -8.13 -1.49
N VAL A 156 -16.49 -8.59 -0.52
CA VAL A 156 -17.66 -9.42 -0.76
C VAL A 156 -18.88 -8.85 -0.03
N GLU A 157 -19.99 -8.67 -0.74
CA GLU A 157 -21.26 -8.23 -0.15
C GLU A 157 -22.18 -9.42 0.07
N LEU A 158 -22.61 -9.61 1.32
CA LEU A 158 -23.59 -10.61 1.73
C LEU A 158 -24.96 -9.93 1.84
N MET A 159 -25.98 -10.46 1.17
CA MET A 159 -27.33 -9.90 1.25
C MET A 159 -28.37 -11.00 1.40
N THR A 160 -29.37 -10.73 2.24
CA THR A 160 -30.53 -11.61 2.42
C THR A 160 -31.42 -11.62 1.18
N ASP A 161 -32.09 -12.74 0.95
CA ASP A 161 -33.20 -12.88 0.00
C ASP A 161 -34.59 -12.54 0.62
N GLY A 162 -34.62 -12.05 1.86
CA GLY A 162 -35.83 -11.83 2.65
C GLY A 162 -36.28 -13.03 3.51
N TYR A 163 -35.73 -14.21 3.25
CA TYR A 163 -36.01 -15.48 3.93
C TYR A 163 -34.77 -16.09 4.62
N THR A 164 -33.55 -15.70 4.20
CA THR A 164 -32.26 -16.17 4.71
C THR A 164 -32.25 -16.16 6.24
N SER A 165 -31.82 -17.27 6.83
CA SER A 165 -31.64 -17.36 8.27
C SER A 165 -30.60 -16.34 8.76
N PRO A 166 -30.95 -15.45 9.71
CA PRO A 166 -30.05 -14.39 10.18
C PRO A 166 -28.69 -14.90 10.70
N GLU A 167 -28.67 -16.12 11.23
CA GLU A 167 -27.49 -16.79 11.77
C GLU A 167 -26.42 -17.12 10.71
N ILE A 168 -26.81 -17.18 9.43
CA ILE A 168 -25.88 -17.41 8.30
C ILE A 168 -24.89 -16.25 8.15
N PHE A 169 -25.32 -15.00 8.36
CA PHE A 169 -24.48 -13.83 8.13
C PHE A 169 -23.22 -13.79 9.01
N PRO A 170 -23.30 -13.90 10.35
CA PRO A 170 -22.10 -13.94 11.18
C PRO A 170 -21.22 -15.16 10.84
N PHE A 171 -21.81 -16.32 10.53
CA PHE A 171 -21.03 -17.48 10.07
C PHE A 171 -20.26 -17.18 8.78
N MET A 172 -20.95 -16.65 7.76
CA MET A 172 -20.36 -16.36 6.46
C MET A 172 -19.38 -15.19 6.50
N VAL A 173 -19.59 -14.17 7.35
CA VAL A 173 -18.60 -13.12 7.60
C VAL A 173 -17.28 -13.73 8.07
N GLU A 174 -17.33 -14.63 9.05
CA GLU A 174 -16.11 -15.26 9.57
C GLU A 174 -15.46 -16.19 8.54
N ARG A 175 -16.24 -17.01 7.82
CA ARG A 175 -15.69 -17.87 6.74
C ARG A 175 -15.09 -17.05 5.60
N SER A 176 -15.69 -15.91 5.27
CA SER A 176 -15.20 -15.00 4.22
C SER A 176 -13.85 -14.38 4.61
N LYS A 177 -13.69 -13.95 5.88
CA LYS A 177 -12.41 -13.46 6.41
C LYS A 177 -11.31 -14.52 6.40
N GLU A 178 -11.65 -15.78 6.67
CA GLU A 178 -10.69 -16.89 6.56
C GLU A 178 -10.11 -17.07 5.15
N ALA A 179 -10.83 -16.58 4.13
CA ALA A 179 -10.39 -16.53 2.74
C ALA A 179 -9.81 -15.16 2.33
N ALA A 180 -9.41 -14.35 3.31
CA ALA A 180 -8.84 -13.01 3.13
C ALA A 180 -9.73 -12.02 2.36
N THR A 181 -11.04 -12.28 2.31
CA THR A 181 -12.01 -11.30 1.78
C THR A 181 -12.41 -10.29 2.86
N ILE A 182 -13.00 -9.18 2.43
CA ILE A 182 -13.46 -8.07 3.27
C ILE A 182 -15.00 -8.05 3.18
N PRO A 183 -15.71 -8.77 4.08
CA PRO A 183 -17.16 -8.95 3.97
C PRO A 183 -17.94 -7.75 4.51
N TYR A 184 -18.99 -7.35 3.78
CA TYR A 184 -19.99 -6.37 4.23
C TYR A 184 -21.41 -6.94 4.10
N VAL A 185 -22.30 -6.60 5.02
CA VAL A 185 -23.64 -7.20 5.10
C VAL A 185 -24.74 -6.19 4.77
N ALA A 186 -25.42 -6.41 3.65
CA ALA A 186 -26.69 -5.76 3.33
C ALA A 186 -27.81 -6.48 4.10
N ARG A 187 -28.19 -5.90 5.24
CA ARG A 187 -29.16 -6.48 6.19
C ARG A 187 -30.60 -6.57 5.66
N LYS A 188 -30.88 -5.91 4.54
CA LYS A 188 -32.14 -5.95 3.82
C LYS A 188 -31.85 -6.07 2.34
N GLU A 189 -32.81 -6.60 1.60
CA GLU A 189 -32.76 -6.59 0.14
C GLU A 189 -32.59 -5.16 -0.40
N SER A 190 -31.64 -5.01 -1.31
CA SER A 190 -31.30 -3.75 -1.94
C SER A 190 -30.84 -4.01 -3.37
N THR A 191 -31.52 -3.42 -4.34
CA THR A 191 -31.03 -3.40 -5.72
C THR A 191 -29.70 -2.65 -5.75
N GLY A 192 -28.64 -3.34 -6.18
CA GLY A 192 -27.27 -2.82 -6.12
C GLY A 192 -26.61 -2.93 -4.74
N PHE A 193 -27.10 -3.80 -3.85
CA PHE A 193 -26.47 -4.08 -2.55
C PHE A 193 -26.23 -2.80 -1.72
N ILE A 194 -25.01 -2.60 -1.23
CA ILE A 194 -24.56 -1.38 -0.55
C ILE A 194 -23.82 -0.51 -1.56
N PHE A 195 -22.72 -1.01 -2.14
CA PHE A 195 -21.82 -0.17 -2.92
C PHE A 195 -22.37 0.17 -4.30
N ASN A 196 -22.92 -0.78 -5.06
CA ASN A 196 -23.45 -0.48 -6.40
C ASN A 196 -24.64 0.50 -6.34
N ARG A 197 -25.40 0.51 -5.24
CA ARG A 197 -26.45 1.49 -4.96
C ARG A 197 -25.88 2.89 -4.71
N LEU A 198 -24.81 3.00 -3.92
CA LEU A 198 -24.10 4.27 -3.71
C LEU A 198 -23.54 4.78 -5.04
N TRP A 199 -22.87 3.91 -5.79
CA TRP A 199 -22.31 4.25 -7.09
C TRP A 199 -23.38 4.70 -8.10
N ALA A 200 -24.55 4.06 -8.10
CA ALA A 200 -25.65 4.48 -8.96
C ALA A 200 -26.14 5.91 -8.65
N ALA A 201 -26.12 6.35 -7.39
CA ALA A 201 -26.47 7.71 -7.02
C ALA A 201 -25.40 8.71 -7.48
N VAL A 202 -24.12 8.44 -7.18
CA VAL A 202 -22.99 9.28 -7.62
C VAL A 202 -22.99 9.43 -9.13
N LYS A 203 -23.06 8.30 -9.85
CA LYS A 203 -23.09 8.27 -11.32
C LYS A 203 -24.26 9.06 -11.89
N ARG A 204 -25.46 8.95 -11.31
CA ARG A 204 -26.64 9.69 -11.77
C ARG A 204 -26.41 11.20 -11.65
N GLU A 205 -25.94 11.69 -10.51
CA GLU A 205 -25.73 13.13 -10.30
C GLU A 205 -24.61 13.66 -11.19
N VAL A 206 -23.51 12.91 -11.37
CA VAL A 206 -22.43 13.29 -12.30
C VAL A 206 -22.98 13.42 -13.73
N LEU A 207 -23.78 12.47 -14.20
CA LEU A 207 -24.40 12.54 -15.53
C LEU A 207 -25.35 13.73 -15.66
N THR A 208 -26.11 14.08 -14.62
CA THR A 208 -26.98 15.27 -14.62
C THR A 208 -26.17 16.56 -14.73
N ILE A 209 -25.11 16.72 -13.93
CA ILE A 209 -24.21 17.89 -13.97
C ILE A 209 -23.63 18.08 -15.38
N LEU A 210 -23.18 16.99 -16.01
CA LEU A 210 -22.66 17.01 -17.38
C LEU A 210 -23.75 17.34 -18.41
N ALA A 211 -24.94 16.76 -18.29
CA ALA A 211 -26.05 16.99 -19.21
C ALA A 211 -26.59 18.43 -19.15
N GLU A 212 -26.54 19.06 -17.98
CA GLU A 212 -26.93 20.46 -17.75
C GLU A 212 -25.83 21.47 -18.14
N GLY A 213 -24.63 20.98 -18.48
CA GLY A 213 -23.49 21.82 -18.84
C GLY A 213 -22.92 22.62 -17.66
N VAL A 214 -23.12 22.15 -16.43
CA VAL A 214 -22.64 22.82 -15.22
C VAL A 214 -21.12 22.73 -15.09
N SER A 215 -20.53 21.62 -15.56
CA SER A 215 -19.07 21.38 -15.53
C SER A 215 -18.69 20.27 -16.53
N VAL A 216 -17.41 19.94 -16.62
CA VAL A 216 -16.82 18.90 -17.48
C VAL A 216 -16.29 17.73 -16.65
N PRO A 217 -16.10 16.53 -17.23
CA PRO A 217 -15.66 15.35 -16.47
C PRO A 217 -14.38 15.59 -15.66
N GLU A 218 -13.40 16.30 -16.24
CA GLU A 218 -12.09 16.54 -15.63
C GLU A 218 -12.19 17.35 -14.32
N GLU A 219 -13.09 18.33 -14.27
CA GLU A 219 -13.31 19.16 -13.08
C GLU A 219 -14.05 18.39 -11.98
N ILE A 220 -15.07 17.62 -12.35
CA ILE A 220 -15.83 16.77 -11.42
C ILE A 220 -14.90 15.74 -10.76
N ASP A 221 -14.08 15.07 -11.55
CA ASP A 221 -13.13 14.07 -11.06
C ASP A 221 -12.04 14.72 -10.19
N ALA A 222 -11.53 15.90 -10.57
CA ALA A 222 -10.55 16.64 -9.77
C ALA A 222 -11.12 17.06 -8.40
N MET A 223 -12.37 17.54 -8.36
CA MET A 223 -13.04 17.86 -7.10
C MET A 223 -13.29 16.63 -6.24
N TRP A 224 -13.74 15.53 -6.84
CA TRP A 224 -13.94 14.27 -6.12
C TRP A 224 -12.64 13.74 -5.52
N LEU A 225 -11.56 13.81 -6.30
CA LEU A 225 -10.21 13.46 -5.87
C LEU A 225 -9.77 14.31 -4.67
N GLU A 226 -9.85 15.64 -4.74
CA GLU A 226 -9.44 16.51 -3.62
C GLU A 226 -10.28 16.28 -2.36
N MET A 227 -11.61 16.20 -2.48
CA MET A 227 -12.51 16.16 -1.33
C MET A 227 -12.60 14.78 -0.66
N PHE A 228 -12.72 13.72 -1.45
CA PHE A 228 -13.07 12.39 -0.94
C PHE A 228 -11.88 11.43 -0.95
N VAL A 229 -11.01 11.51 -1.96
CA VAL A 229 -9.86 10.59 -2.09
C VAL A 229 -8.60 11.14 -1.42
N LYS A 230 -8.36 12.45 -1.47
CA LYS A 230 -7.25 13.13 -0.77
C LYS A 230 -7.67 13.68 0.59
N GLY A 231 -8.97 13.89 0.81
CA GLY A 231 -9.53 14.32 2.10
C GLY A 231 -9.94 13.19 3.05
N ALA A 232 -9.98 11.93 2.57
CA ALA A 232 -10.50 10.74 3.28
C ALA A 232 -11.82 11.00 3.98
N SER A 233 -12.66 11.75 3.30
CA SER A 233 -13.98 12.08 3.78
C SER A 233 -14.85 10.85 3.65
N LEU A 234 -15.02 10.10 4.73
CA LEU A 234 -15.96 8.98 4.78
C LEU A 234 -17.40 9.54 4.93
N PRO A 235 -18.38 9.13 4.11
CA PRO A 235 -19.66 9.83 3.97
C PRO A 235 -20.43 9.95 5.30
N CYS A 236 -20.52 8.87 6.09
CA CYS A 236 -21.22 8.91 7.37
C CYS A 236 -20.47 9.74 8.42
N GLN A 237 -19.13 9.67 8.47
CA GLN A 237 -18.35 10.46 9.43
C GLN A 237 -18.38 11.94 9.07
N MET A 238 -18.35 12.27 7.77
CA MET A 238 -18.48 13.62 7.29
C MET A 238 -19.82 14.23 7.70
N MET A 239 -20.93 13.48 7.58
CA MET A 239 -22.24 13.93 8.06
C MET A 239 -22.26 14.18 9.57
N ASP A 240 -21.67 13.29 10.38
CA ASP A 240 -21.58 13.48 11.84
C ASP A 240 -20.68 14.67 12.21
N ASN A 241 -19.61 14.93 11.44
CA ASN A 241 -18.70 16.06 11.65
C ASN A 241 -19.33 17.40 11.29
N VAL A 242 -20.12 17.45 10.22
CA VAL A 242 -20.92 18.64 9.85
C VAL A 242 -22.02 18.88 10.88
N GLY A 243 -22.63 17.80 11.36
CA GLY A 243 -23.76 17.80 12.27
C GLY A 243 -25.07 17.52 11.55
N LEU A 244 -25.83 16.54 12.06
CA LEU A 244 -26.98 15.97 11.35
C LEU A 244 -28.16 16.94 11.16
N ASP A 245 -28.29 17.92 12.05
CA ASP A 245 -29.24 19.03 11.93
C ASP A 245 -28.87 19.96 10.77
N THR A 246 -27.59 20.27 10.61
CA THR A 246 -27.09 21.07 9.48
C THR A 246 -27.25 20.31 8.16
N VAL A 247 -26.94 19.00 8.15
CA VAL A 247 -27.19 18.12 7.00
C VAL A 247 -28.69 18.11 6.64
N ALA A 248 -29.57 17.91 7.62
CA ALA A 248 -31.01 17.90 7.38
C ALA A 248 -31.55 19.24 6.87
N PHE A 249 -31.01 20.36 7.35
CA PHE A 249 -31.39 21.69 6.88
C PHE A 249 -31.02 21.91 5.41
N ILE A 250 -29.79 21.58 5.01
CA ILE A 250 -29.31 21.71 3.63
C ILE A 250 -30.09 20.76 2.71
N GLU A 251 -30.26 19.50 3.12
CA GLU A 251 -30.99 18.51 2.32
C GLU A 251 -32.48 18.89 2.16
N SER A 252 -33.09 19.54 3.15
CA SER A 252 -34.46 20.05 3.02
C SER A 252 -34.59 21.08 1.90
N HIS A 253 -33.55 21.90 1.67
CA HIS A 253 -33.53 22.85 0.57
C HIS A 253 -33.50 22.12 -0.77
N TYR A 254 -32.59 21.17 -0.96
CA TYR A 254 -32.49 20.39 -2.20
C TYR A 254 -33.72 19.54 -2.48
N VAL A 255 -34.33 18.95 -1.44
CA VAL A 255 -35.57 18.20 -1.58
C VAL A 255 -36.70 19.07 -2.12
N ASN A 256 -36.85 20.29 -1.58
CA ASN A 256 -37.88 21.22 -2.05
C ASN A 256 -37.60 21.74 -3.46
N GLU A 257 -36.36 22.12 -3.74
CA GLU A 257 -35.94 22.65 -5.04
C GLU A 257 -36.12 21.61 -6.16
N ARG A 258 -35.75 20.35 -5.90
CA ARG A 258 -35.79 19.25 -6.89
C ARG A 258 -37.11 18.47 -6.89
N GLY A 259 -38.06 18.82 -6.02
CA GLY A 259 -39.34 18.12 -5.90
C GLY A 259 -39.21 16.65 -5.46
N LEU A 260 -38.21 16.33 -4.63
CA LEU A 260 -37.95 14.97 -4.15
C LEU A 260 -38.80 14.64 -2.91
N SER A 261 -38.84 13.37 -2.53
CA SER A 261 -39.49 12.97 -1.27
C SER A 261 -38.54 13.14 -0.08
N PRO A 262 -38.95 13.81 1.02
CA PRO A 262 -38.13 13.97 2.21
C PRO A 262 -38.10 12.72 3.10
N GLU A 263 -39.00 11.76 2.89
CA GLU A 263 -39.27 10.66 3.82
C GLU A 263 -38.01 9.85 4.17
N LYS A 264 -37.20 9.51 3.16
CA LYS A 264 -36.01 8.67 3.31
C LYS A 264 -34.70 9.44 3.56
N THR A 265 -34.75 10.77 3.58
CA THR A 265 -33.59 11.64 3.81
C THR A 265 -33.81 12.45 5.09
N VAL A 266 -34.44 13.61 4.98
CA VAL A 266 -34.71 14.53 6.10
C VAL A 266 -35.61 13.90 7.14
N GLY A 267 -36.69 13.22 6.73
CA GLY A 267 -37.60 12.52 7.62
C GLY A 267 -36.90 11.42 8.41
N PHE A 268 -36.07 10.62 7.74
CA PHE A 268 -35.25 9.59 8.39
C PHE A 268 -34.30 10.19 9.43
N LEU A 269 -33.54 11.24 9.09
CA LEU A 269 -32.65 11.90 10.05
C LEU A 269 -33.41 12.47 11.24
N LYS A 270 -34.56 13.11 10.99
CA LYS A 270 -35.40 13.70 12.04
C LYS A 270 -35.87 12.66 13.04
N THR A 271 -36.56 11.62 12.57
CA THR A 271 -37.19 10.60 13.43
C THR A 271 -36.16 9.74 14.17
N ASN A 272 -35.03 9.41 13.53
CA ASN A 272 -34.07 8.45 14.09
C ASN A 272 -32.93 9.10 14.89
N TYR A 273 -32.66 10.40 14.69
CA TYR A 273 -31.52 11.09 15.29
C TYR A 273 -31.88 12.44 15.91
N LEU A 274 -32.44 13.38 15.14
CA LEU A 274 -32.62 14.76 15.61
C LEU A 274 -33.63 14.89 16.75
N ASP A 275 -34.78 14.20 16.68
CA ASP A 275 -35.80 14.21 17.73
C ASP A 275 -35.30 13.55 19.03
N GLN A 276 -34.18 12.81 18.96
CA GLN A 276 -33.49 12.20 20.11
C GLN A 276 -32.29 13.02 20.59
N GLY A 277 -32.04 14.20 20.00
CA GLY A 277 -30.89 15.04 20.33
C GLY A 277 -29.54 14.51 19.83
N LYS A 278 -29.52 13.57 18.88
CA LYS A 278 -28.30 13.04 18.25
C LYS A 278 -27.93 13.89 17.03
N LEU A 279 -26.95 14.77 17.22
CA LEU A 279 -26.58 15.80 16.25
C LEU A 279 -25.20 15.57 15.61
N GLY A 280 -24.58 14.41 15.81
CA GLY A 280 -23.21 14.14 15.37
C GLY A 280 -22.17 14.50 16.43
N THR A 281 -20.93 14.76 16.00
CA THR A 281 -19.77 14.94 16.89
C THR A 281 -19.84 16.19 17.78
N LYS A 282 -20.67 17.16 17.40
CA LYS A 282 -20.90 18.39 18.19
C LYS A 282 -21.77 18.20 19.43
N CYS A 283 -22.27 16.99 19.69
CA CYS A 283 -23.09 16.71 20.87
C CYS A 283 -22.64 15.44 21.60
N SER A 284 -22.91 15.36 22.90
CA SER A 284 -22.53 14.22 23.73
C SER A 284 -23.34 12.96 23.46
N GLN A 285 -24.44 13.05 22.70
CA GLN A 285 -25.28 11.92 22.31
C GLN A 285 -24.86 11.27 20.98
N GLY A 286 -23.84 11.82 20.31
CA GLY A 286 -23.33 11.32 19.03
C GLY A 286 -24.29 11.58 17.87
N GLY A 287 -24.19 10.78 16.81
CA GLY A 287 -24.98 10.92 15.58
C GLY A 287 -25.27 9.56 14.95
N LEU A 288 -24.85 9.39 13.70
CA LEU A 288 -24.83 8.10 13.02
C LEU A 288 -23.93 7.10 13.76
N TYR A 289 -22.87 7.58 14.40
CA TYR A 289 -22.01 6.81 15.32
C TYR A 289 -22.31 7.13 16.79
N ALA A 290 -22.03 6.17 17.68
CA ALA A 290 -22.24 6.35 19.12
C ALA A 290 -21.23 7.36 19.73
N PRO A 291 -21.55 7.99 20.88
CA PRO A 291 -20.63 8.87 21.58
C PRO A 291 -19.30 8.17 21.90
N GLY A 292 -18.18 8.78 21.53
CA GLY A 292 -16.85 8.25 21.85
C GLY A 292 -16.39 7.07 20.98
N GLU A 293 -17.24 6.54 20.08
CA GLU A 293 -16.78 5.65 19.01
C GLU A 293 -15.99 6.47 17.99
N LYS A 294 -14.69 6.66 18.25
CA LYS A 294 -13.71 6.85 17.18
C LYS A 294 -13.55 5.50 16.49
N SER A 295 -14.53 5.12 15.66
CA SER A 295 -14.43 3.92 14.84
C SER A 295 -13.21 4.05 13.92
N THR A 296 -12.39 3.01 13.94
CA THR A 296 -11.09 2.87 13.29
C THR A 296 -11.19 3.21 11.80
N ALA A 297 -10.95 4.47 11.46
CA ALA A 297 -10.51 4.81 10.12
C ALA A 297 -9.16 4.13 9.93
N THR A 298 -9.13 3.03 9.17
CA THR A 298 -7.95 2.69 8.40
C THR A 298 -7.72 3.90 7.49
N LYS A 299 -6.82 4.80 7.91
CA LYS A 299 -6.40 5.94 7.10
C LYS A 299 -5.81 5.37 5.81
N VAL A 300 -6.58 5.34 4.74
CA VAL A 300 -6.01 5.34 3.39
C VAL A 300 -6.46 6.64 2.76
N ASN A 301 -5.66 7.64 3.06
CA ASN A 301 -5.69 8.94 2.44
C ASN A 301 -4.24 9.27 2.19
N SER A 302 -3.82 9.37 0.95
CA SER A 302 -3.00 10.54 0.65
C SER A 302 -3.02 10.84 -0.84
N ARG A 303 -3.16 12.14 -1.12
CA ARG A 303 -2.57 12.76 -2.29
C ARG A 303 -1.17 12.18 -2.46
N ALA A 304 -0.87 11.64 -3.65
CA ALA A 304 0.50 11.30 -3.98
C ALA A 304 1.36 12.55 -3.71
N PRO A 305 2.45 12.41 -2.92
CA PRO A 305 3.23 13.54 -2.44
C PRO A 305 3.94 14.25 -3.60
N ASP A 306 4.18 15.55 -3.44
CA ASP A 306 5.18 16.22 -4.27
C ASP A 306 6.57 15.66 -3.89
N ILE A 307 7.45 15.56 -4.87
CA ILE A 307 8.76 14.94 -4.73
C ILE A 307 9.82 16.05 -4.81
N LEU A 308 10.73 16.08 -3.83
CA LEU A 308 12.00 16.76 -4.00
C LEU A 308 13.04 15.75 -4.47
N VAL A 309 13.79 16.09 -5.50
CA VAL A 309 14.81 15.24 -6.08
C VAL A 309 16.05 16.06 -6.43
N LEU A 310 17.22 15.42 -6.30
CA LEU A 310 18.50 16.01 -6.67
C LEU A 310 18.88 15.57 -8.09
N ASP A 311 19.19 16.53 -8.95
CA ASP A 311 19.91 16.29 -10.19
C ASP A 311 21.39 16.59 -9.95
N VAL A 312 22.25 15.60 -10.17
CA VAL A 312 23.70 15.73 -9.93
C VAL A 312 24.37 16.65 -10.96
N GLY A 313 23.72 16.92 -12.10
CA GLY A 313 24.18 17.85 -13.12
C GLY A 313 25.19 17.28 -14.13
N LEU A 314 25.54 16.00 -14.02
CA LEU A 314 26.55 15.33 -14.88
C LEU A 314 26.02 14.95 -16.28
N SER A 315 24.71 14.88 -16.46
CA SER A 315 24.07 14.56 -17.75
C SER A 315 23.60 15.80 -18.53
N ALA A 316 23.85 17.00 -18.00
CA ALA A 316 23.45 18.25 -18.65
C ALA A 316 24.18 18.44 -19.99
N SER A 317 23.62 19.25 -20.90
CA SER A 317 24.25 19.55 -22.21
C SER A 317 25.67 20.10 -22.10
N THR A 318 25.95 20.83 -21.01
CA THR A 318 27.29 21.25 -20.61
C THR A 318 27.55 20.75 -19.18
N PRO A 319 28.07 19.52 -19.01
CA PRO A 319 28.28 18.95 -17.68
C PRO A 319 29.27 19.79 -16.86
N SER A 320 28.95 20.01 -15.59
CA SER A 320 29.84 20.64 -14.62
C SER A 320 29.73 19.91 -13.29
N THR A 321 30.80 19.91 -12.50
CA THR A 321 30.75 19.44 -11.11
C THR A 321 29.95 20.38 -10.22
N THR A 322 29.59 21.57 -10.70
CA THR A 322 28.82 22.57 -9.96
C THR A 322 27.45 22.84 -10.55
N SER A 323 26.99 22.09 -11.57
CA SER A 323 25.68 22.34 -12.21
C SER A 323 24.52 21.58 -11.56
N GLY A 324 24.72 21.02 -10.36
CA GLY A 324 23.69 20.27 -9.67
C GLY A 324 22.49 21.13 -9.25
N GLN A 325 21.33 20.50 -9.12
CA GLN A 325 20.07 21.18 -8.83
C GLN A 325 19.25 20.41 -7.80
N ILE A 326 18.43 21.15 -7.05
CA ILE A 326 17.32 20.61 -6.27
C ILE A 326 16.04 20.95 -7.01
N LEU A 327 15.26 19.93 -7.34
CA LEU A 327 14.07 20.05 -8.16
C LEU A 327 12.85 19.61 -7.37
N LYS A 328 11.72 20.25 -7.67
CA LYS A 328 10.41 19.80 -7.25
C LYS A 328 9.68 19.19 -8.43
N VAL A 329 9.28 17.94 -8.29
CA VAL A 329 8.49 17.19 -9.26
C VAL A 329 7.13 16.92 -8.64
N THR A 330 6.06 17.26 -9.33
CA THR A 330 4.69 17.01 -8.85
C THR A 330 4.34 15.53 -8.93
N ALA A 331 3.33 15.16 -8.15
CA ALA A 331 2.80 13.80 -8.12
C ALA A 331 2.35 13.21 -9.47
N ASP A 332 2.03 14.06 -10.45
CA ASP A 332 1.69 13.67 -11.82
C ASP A 332 2.91 13.52 -12.74
N GLY A 333 4.12 13.55 -12.19
CA GLY A 333 5.34 13.31 -12.96
C GLY A 333 5.75 14.50 -13.83
N LYS A 334 5.47 15.74 -13.39
CA LYS A 334 5.92 16.95 -14.08
C LYS A 334 6.94 17.70 -13.25
N LEU A 335 7.96 18.22 -13.92
CA LEU A 335 8.86 19.18 -13.29
C LEU A 335 8.07 20.45 -12.99
N HIS A 336 7.99 20.80 -11.72
CA HIS A 336 7.25 21.98 -11.26
C HIS A 336 8.18 23.17 -11.11
N GLU A 337 9.31 22.99 -10.43
CA GLU A 337 10.19 24.08 -10.04
C GLU A 337 11.63 23.60 -9.84
N THR A 338 12.59 24.47 -10.11
CA THR A 338 13.97 24.32 -9.63
C THR A 338 14.16 25.17 -8.37
N ILE A 339 14.28 24.53 -7.22
CA ILE A 339 14.37 25.17 -5.90
C ILE A 339 15.75 25.82 -5.73
N LEU A 340 16.82 25.07 -6.01
CA LEU A 340 18.20 25.56 -5.94
C LEU A 340 18.99 25.09 -7.15
N LYS A 341 19.94 25.92 -7.59
CA LYS A 341 20.88 25.66 -8.69
C LYS A 341 22.32 25.74 -8.18
N ASP A 342 23.25 25.40 -9.06
CA ASP A 342 24.68 25.56 -8.86
C ASP A 342 25.25 24.76 -7.67
N GLN A 343 24.66 23.59 -7.41
CA GLN A 343 25.08 22.69 -6.33
C GLN A 343 26.28 21.84 -6.76
N SER A 344 27.24 21.65 -5.85
CA SER A 344 28.47 20.89 -6.13
C SER A 344 28.23 19.39 -5.96
N LEU A 345 27.78 18.74 -7.03
CA LEU A 345 27.46 17.32 -7.09
C LEU A 345 26.56 16.87 -5.91
N PRO A 346 25.29 17.32 -5.85
CA PRO A 346 24.38 16.98 -4.76
C PRO A 346 24.01 15.48 -4.78
N ASP A 347 23.93 14.84 -3.60
CA ASP A 347 23.80 13.37 -3.51
C ASP A 347 22.75 12.87 -2.52
N GLY A 348 22.81 13.25 -1.24
CA GLY A 348 21.83 12.88 -0.21
C GLY A 348 20.79 13.98 0.05
N LEU A 349 19.54 13.60 0.31
CA LEU A 349 18.43 14.53 0.58
C LEU A 349 17.51 13.98 1.66
N ALA A 350 17.12 14.82 2.61
CA ALA A 350 16.00 14.56 3.50
C ALA A 350 15.21 15.83 3.81
N VAL A 351 13.95 15.66 4.18
CA VAL A 351 13.06 16.75 4.59
C VAL A 351 12.56 16.46 5.99
N ASP A 352 12.62 17.47 6.86
CA ASP A 352 11.90 17.48 8.13
C ASP A 352 10.60 18.29 7.97
N PRO A 353 9.41 17.64 7.95
CA PRO A 353 8.14 18.34 7.84
C PRO A 353 7.85 19.26 9.01
N ALA A 354 8.37 18.96 10.21
CA ALA A 354 8.06 19.73 11.43
C ALA A 354 8.68 21.13 11.40
N SER A 355 9.94 21.24 10.97
CA SER A 355 10.62 22.53 10.79
C SER A 355 10.39 23.14 9.40
N GLY A 356 9.86 22.36 8.44
CA GLY A 356 9.70 22.81 7.06
C GLY A 356 11.05 23.05 6.37
N ARG A 357 12.07 22.25 6.71
CA ARG A 357 13.41 22.37 6.15
C ARG A 357 13.83 21.12 5.39
N MET A 358 14.58 21.33 4.33
CA MET A 358 15.33 20.30 3.63
C MET A 358 16.79 20.31 4.06
N PHE A 359 17.43 19.16 3.97
CA PHE A 359 18.83 18.93 4.26
C PHE A 359 19.44 18.18 3.08
N TRP A 360 20.59 18.61 2.60
CA TRP A 360 21.26 17.93 1.49
C TRP A 360 22.78 17.96 1.63
N THR A 361 23.42 16.97 1.01
CA THR A 361 24.87 16.87 0.90
C THR A 361 25.33 17.28 -0.49
N CYS A 362 26.49 17.94 -0.55
CA CYS A 362 27.21 18.27 -1.76
C CYS A 362 28.57 17.57 -1.71
N MET A 363 28.83 16.69 -2.67
CA MET A 363 30.03 15.84 -2.67
C MET A 363 31.34 16.63 -2.76
N GLY A 364 31.32 17.84 -3.33
CA GLY A 364 32.56 18.52 -3.67
C GLY A 364 33.28 17.80 -4.81
N VAL A 365 34.60 17.89 -4.85
CA VAL A 365 35.43 17.12 -5.79
C VAL A 365 35.85 15.82 -5.12
N PRO A 366 35.42 14.64 -5.62
CA PRO A 366 35.77 13.35 -5.02
C PRO A 366 37.27 13.22 -4.71
N GLY A 367 37.57 12.88 -3.45
CA GLY A 367 38.94 12.76 -2.95
C GLY A 367 39.54 14.05 -2.38
N LYS A 368 38.88 15.21 -2.54
CA LYS A 368 39.26 16.45 -1.85
C LYS A 368 38.36 16.68 -0.64
N SER A 369 38.93 17.29 0.39
CA SER A 369 38.18 17.75 1.57
C SER A 369 37.45 19.06 1.27
N ASP A 370 36.52 19.07 0.32
CA ASP A 370 35.70 20.24 -0.02
C ASP A 370 34.19 19.93 -0.09
N GLY A 371 33.78 18.74 0.35
CA GLY A 371 32.38 18.40 0.54
C GLY A 371 31.71 19.17 1.67
N ALA A 372 30.39 19.30 1.59
CA ALA A 372 29.60 20.11 2.52
C ALA A 372 28.19 19.54 2.76
N VAL A 373 27.58 19.98 3.87
CA VAL A 373 26.19 19.66 4.23
C VAL A 373 25.44 20.95 4.49
N TYR A 374 24.26 21.07 3.90
CA TYR A 374 23.45 22.28 3.93
C TYR A 374 22.04 21.99 4.41
N SER A 375 21.35 23.05 4.80
CA SER A 375 19.90 23.04 5.03
C SER A 375 19.28 24.35 4.58
N ALA A 376 18.00 24.32 4.20
CA ALA A 376 17.24 25.49 3.77
C ALA A 376 15.75 25.21 4.00
N LYS A 377 14.92 26.26 3.93
CA LYS A 377 13.47 26.07 3.79
C LYS A 377 13.14 25.42 2.45
N LEU A 378 11.94 24.83 2.35
CA LEU A 378 11.50 24.11 1.15
C LEU A 378 11.37 24.98 -0.11
N ASP A 379 11.32 26.30 0.04
CA ASP A 379 11.35 27.29 -1.05
C ASP A 379 12.78 27.73 -1.44
N GLY A 380 13.80 27.11 -0.84
CA GLY A 380 15.22 27.44 -1.08
C GLY A 380 15.73 28.66 -0.31
N SER A 381 14.89 29.33 0.48
CA SER A 381 15.30 30.44 1.33
C SER A 381 16.00 29.96 2.61
N ASP A 382 16.67 30.88 3.32
CA ASP A 382 17.28 30.62 4.63
C ASP A 382 18.30 29.45 4.62
N ILE A 383 19.21 29.49 3.65
CA ILE A 383 20.29 28.50 3.51
C ILE A 383 21.26 28.61 4.69
N MET A 384 21.52 27.49 5.35
CA MET A 384 22.50 27.30 6.40
C MET A 384 23.55 26.27 5.96
N THR A 385 24.81 26.56 6.26
CA THR A 385 25.89 25.58 6.15
C THR A 385 25.99 24.82 7.47
N LEU A 386 25.64 23.54 7.48
CA LEU A 386 25.76 22.69 8.66
C LEU A 386 27.18 22.15 8.82
N VAL A 387 27.81 21.79 7.70
CA VAL A 387 29.21 21.38 7.64
C VAL A 387 29.86 22.08 6.46
N ALA A 388 30.89 22.88 6.75
CA ALA A 388 31.57 23.70 5.75
C ALA A 388 32.53 22.86 4.88
N PRO A 389 32.76 23.27 3.61
CA PRO A 389 33.88 22.77 2.81
C PRO A 389 35.19 22.86 3.59
N GLY A 390 36.04 21.83 3.52
CA GLY A 390 37.26 21.74 4.32
C GLY A 390 37.17 20.77 5.49
N VAL A 391 35.96 20.44 5.96
CA VAL A 391 35.76 19.62 7.17
C VAL A 391 35.62 18.13 6.86
N ILE A 392 34.93 17.79 5.77
CA ILE A 392 34.65 16.42 5.33
C ILE A 392 35.08 16.25 3.87
N ASN A 393 35.19 15.00 3.41
CA ASN A 393 35.65 14.69 2.05
C ASN A 393 34.49 14.69 1.05
N THR A 394 33.81 13.55 0.90
CA THR A 394 32.79 13.34 -0.12
C THR A 394 31.51 12.86 0.56
N PRO A 395 30.69 13.77 1.12
CA PRO A 395 29.46 13.39 1.78
C PRO A 395 28.45 12.79 0.79
N LYS A 396 27.73 11.77 1.26
CA LYS A 396 26.80 10.95 0.47
C LYS A 396 25.39 11.00 1.03
N GLN A 397 24.64 9.90 0.98
CA GLN A 397 23.29 9.84 1.49
C GLN A 397 23.24 10.30 2.96
N LEU A 398 22.09 10.83 3.34
CA LEU A 398 21.82 11.35 4.67
C LEU A 398 20.45 10.91 5.16
N ALA A 399 20.30 10.79 6.47
CA ALA A 399 19.05 10.53 7.16
C ALA A 399 18.88 11.52 8.32
N ILE A 400 17.65 11.70 8.78
CA ILE A 400 17.37 12.60 9.90
C ILE A 400 16.60 11.87 11.00
N ASP A 401 16.91 12.21 12.24
CA ASP A 401 16.07 11.95 13.39
C ASP A 401 15.34 13.26 13.73
N HIS A 402 14.06 13.33 13.38
CA HIS A 402 13.23 14.52 13.56
C HIS A 402 12.93 14.80 15.04
N VAL A 403 12.91 13.78 15.90
CA VAL A 403 12.65 13.94 17.33
C VAL A 403 13.88 14.50 18.02
N ALA A 404 15.06 13.93 17.72
CA ALA A 404 16.33 14.40 18.29
C ALA A 404 16.90 15.62 17.56
N GLN A 405 16.30 16.04 16.45
CA GLN A 405 16.80 17.10 15.55
C GLN A 405 18.27 16.86 15.15
N GLN A 406 18.57 15.64 14.70
CA GLN A 406 19.90 15.23 14.28
C GLN A 406 19.92 14.83 12.80
N VAL A 407 20.99 15.22 12.11
CA VAL A 407 21.31 14.79 10.74
C VAL A 407 22.43 13.76 10.81
N TYR A 408 22.25 12.63 10.14
CA TYR A 408 23.23 11.57 9.97
C TYR A 408 23.64 11.53 8.50
N PHE A 409 24.93 11.40 8.20
CA PHE A 409 25.39 11.32 6.82
C PHE A 409 26.68 10.52 6.71
N CYS A 410 26.90 9.89 5.56
CA CYS A 410 28.16 9.20 5.28
C CYS A 410 29.15 10.12 4.55
N ASP A 411 30.43 9.87 4.75
CA ASP A 411 31.53 10.42 3.97
C ASP A 411 32.28 9.27 3.29
N ARG A 412 32.22 9.22 1.95
CA ARG A 412 32.69 8.09 1.15
C ARG A 412 34.20 7.95 1.24
N GLU A 413 34.94 8.88 0.67
CA GLU A 413 36.40 8.90 0.71
C GLU A 413 36.94 9.16 2.11
N GLY A 414 36.17 9.81 2.99
CA GLY A 414 36.50 9.96 4.41
C GLY A 414 36.27 8.70 5.26
N CYS A 415 35.60 7.67 4.73
CA CYS A 415 35.30 6.38 5.37
C CYS A 415 34.62 6.48 6.73
N ARG A 416 33.71 7.45 6.87
CA ARG A 416 33.08 7.80 8.16
C ARG A 416 31.56 7.90 8.06
N VAL A 417 30.91 7.73 9.19
CA VAL A 417 29.51 8.11 9.41
C VAL A 417 29.49 9.21 10.46
N TYR A 418 28.84 10.32 10.14
CA TYR A 418 28.75 11.50 10.99
C TYR A 418 27.35 11.70 11.52
N ARG A 419 27.24 12.46 12.61
CA ARG A 419 26.00 13.03 13.12
C ARG A 419 26.22 14.48 13.56
N CYS A 420 25.28 15.36 13.29
CA CYS A 420 25.26 16.72 13.86
C CYS A 420 23.82 17.18 14.12
N GLY A 421 23.65 18.26 14.87
CA GLY A 421 22.35 18.91 15.03
C GLY A 421 21.84 19.53 13.73
N PHE A 422 20.53 19.85 13.67
CA PHE A 422 19.91 20.58 12.55
C PHE A 422 20.49 21.97 12.31
N ASP A 423 21.21 22.52 13.29
CA ASP A 423 21.95 23.79 13.23
C ASP A 423 23.46 23.61 12.93
N GLY A 424 23.92 22.37 12.75
CA GLY A 424 25.34 22.03 12.53
C GLY A 424 26.15 21.87 13.81
N SER A 425 25.53 22.02 14.99
CA SER A 425 26.22 21.81 16.26
C SER A 425 26.61 20.35 16.48
N ASN A 426 27.63 20.12 17.31
CA ASN A 426 28.05 18.79 17.78
C ASN A 426 28.28 17.77 16.65
N LEU A 427 29.18 18.11 15.71
CA LEU A 427 29.59 17.19 14.66
C LEU A 427 30.38 16.02 15.25
N ASP A 428 29.68 14.90 15.45
CA ASP A 428 30.17 13.66 16.01
C ASP A 428 30.56 12.67 14.90
N VAL A 429 31.67 11.96 15.10
CA VAL A 429 32.05 10.80 14.28
C VAL A 429 31.49 9.53 14.93
N LEU A 430 30.48 8.92 14.30
CA LEU A 430 29.82 7.71 14.78
C LEU A 430 30.54 6.43 14.39
N ILE A 431 31.15 6.44 13.21
CA ILE A 431 31.97 5.36 12.64
C ILE A 431 33.21 5.99 12.03
N ASP A 432 34.38 5.42 12.32
CA ASP A 432 35.65 5.78 11.68
C ASP A 432 36.42 4.51 11.30
N ASN A 433 36.36 4.14 10.01
CA ASN A 433 36.99 2.92 9.52
C ASN A 433 38.51 3.06 9.32
N ILE A 434 39.07 4.26 9.44
CA ILE A 434 40.50 4.53 9.22
C ILE A 434 41.25 4.90 10.50
N ALA A 435 40.56 4.91 11.65
CA ALA A 435 41.17 5.23 12.94
C ALA A 435 42.27 4.26 13.39
N HIS A 436 42.24 3.00 12.91
CA HIS A 436 43.15 1.94 13.36
C HIS A 436 44.36 1.70 12.44
N ASP A 437 44.33 2.18 11.19
CA ASP A 437 45.43 1.99 10.24
C ASP A 437 45.67 3.24 9.40
N LEU A 438 46.48 4.15 9.95
CA LEU A 438 46.89 5.40 9.30
C LEU A 438 47.96 5.17 8.20
N THR A 439 48.40 3.92 7.98
CA THR A 439 49.54 3.59 7.12
C THR A 439 49.15 2.86 5.84
N SER A 440 48.01 2.18 5.83
CA SER A 440 47.45 1.50 4.66
C SER A 440 46.73 2.45 3.70
N GLU A 441 46.80 2.18 2.39
CA GLU A 441 45.91 2.81 1.40
C GLU A 441 44.45 2.52 1.77
N VAL A 442 43.62 3.57 1.80
CA VAL A 442 42.19 3.46 2.11
C VAL A 442 41.51 2.55 1.09
N SER A 443 40.94 1.44 1.55
CA SER A 443 40.23 0.51 0.68
C SER A 443 38.88 1.09 0.28
N VAL A 444 38.53 0.95 -1.01
CA VAL A 444 37.18 1.24 -1.52
C VAL A 444 36.08 0.44 -0.82
N SER A 445 36.45 -0.61 -0.08
CA SER A 445 35.53 -1.40 0.73
C SER A 445 35.13 -0.69 2.02
N ASP A 446 35.92 0.29 2.49
CA ASP A 446 35.66 1.02 3.74
C ASP A 446 34.81 2.29 3.54
N TRP A 447 34.53 2.61 2.27
CA TRP A 447 33.70 3.74 1.85
C TRP A 447 32.26 3.60 2.32
N CYS A 448 31.86 4.47 3.24
CA CYS A 448 30.48 4.60 3.70
C CYS A 448 29.66 5.42 2.69
N VAL A 449 28.45 4.97 2.35
CA VAL A 449 27.63 5.63 1.30
C VAL A 449 26.24 5.99 1.79
N GLY A 450 25.42 4.98 2.08
CA GLY A 450 24.06 5.06 2.58
C GLY A 450 24.00 5.16 4.09
N VAL A 451 23.01 5.86 4.64
CA VAL A 451 22.68 5.78 6.06
C VAL A 451 21.17 5.80 6.30
N ALA A 452 20.70 4.98 7.24
CA ALA A 452 19.33 5.03 7.76
C ALA A 452 19.36 5.00 9.30
N VAL A 453 18.37 5.63 9.94
CA VAL A 453 18.27 5.71 11.40
C VAL A 453 16.90 5.19 11.85
N SER A 454 16.89 4.37 12.90
CA SER A 454 15.69 3.86 13.56
C SER A 454 15.76 4.14 15.07
N PRO A 455 15.26 5.30 15.53
CA PRO A 455 15.19 5.61 16.95
C PRO A 455 14.39 4.58 17.76
N ARG A 456 13.34 3.98 17.20
CA ARG A 456 12.51 2.98 17.92
C ARG A 456 13.24 1.66 18.14
N LEU A 457 14.05 1.22 17.19
CA LEU A 457 14.90 0.03 17.37
C LEU A 457 16.22 0.36 18.07
N GLY A 458 16.51 1.65 18.28
CA GLY A 458 17.77 2.12 18.87
C GLY A 458 18.99 1.92 17.95
N LYS A 459 18.78 1.73 16.64
CA LYS A 459 19.81 1.37 15.66
C LYS A 459 19.96 2.40 14.56
N PHE A 460 21.18 2.55 14.05
CA PHE A 460 21.40 3.12 12.73
C PHE A 460 22.13 2.12 11.84
N TYR A 461 21.94 2.25 10.55
CA TYR A 461 22.43 1.35 9.52
C TYR A 461 23.21 2.15 8.49
N TRP A 462 24.24 1.55 7.89
CA TRP A 462 24.95 2.17 6.77
C TRP A 462 25.43 1.15 5.75
N THR A 463 25.61 1.59 4.52
CA THR A 463 26.13 0.76 3.44
C THR A 463 27.62 1.03 3.23
N GLN A 464 28.33 -0.02 2.82
CA GLN A 464 29.66 0.07 2.24
C GLN A 464 29.61 -0.55 0.84
N LYS A 465 29.84 0.26 -0.19
CA LYS A 465 29.53 -0.17 -1.57
C LYS A 465 30.52 -1.21 -2.13
N GLY A 466 31.77 -1.19 -1.67
CA GLY A 466 32.85 -2.01 -2.25
C GLY A 466 33.37 -1.49 -3.60
N PRO A 467 34.26 -2.26 -4.25
CA PRO A 467 34.73 -1.96 -5.60
C PRO A 467 33.56 -1.98 -6.60
N SER A 468 33.63 -1.15 -7.65
CA SER A 468 32.56 -1.14 -8.65
C SER A 468 32.44 -2.50 -9.34
N LYS A 469 31.22 -3.01 -9.42
CA LYS A 469 30.85 -4.34 -9.94
C LYS A 469 31.63 -5.48 -9.28
N GLY A 470 32.10 -5.24 -8.05
CA GLY A 470 32.96 -6.16 -7.31
C GLY A 470 32.21 -7.22 -6.51
N GLY A 471 30.90 -7.03 -6.24
CA GLY A 471 30.11 -7.96 -5.43
C GLY A 471 30.60 -8.08 -3.99
N LYS A 472 31.21 -7.02 -3.46
CA LYS A 472 31.76 -6.96 -2.09
C LYS A 472 31.06 -5.90 -1.24
N GLY A 473 29.86 -5.53 -1.64
CA GLY A 473 29.01 -4.61 -0.91
C GLY A 473 28.56 -5.19 0.43
N ARG A 474 28.39 -4.33 1.42
CA ARG A 474 28.03 -4.71 2.79
C ARG A 474 27.03 -3.71 3.38
N ILE A 475 26.23 -4.18 4.33
CA ILE A 475 25.39 -3.33 5.18
C ILE A 475 25.73 -3.65 6.63
N PHE A 476 25.87 -2.60 7.42
CA PHE A 476 26.18 -2.67 8.84
C PHE A 476 25.10 -2.00 9.67
N CYS A 477 25.07 -2.33 10.97
CA CYS A 477 24.32 -1.60 11.97
C CYS A 477 25.13 -1.39 13.25
N ALA A 478 24.74 -0.39 14.04
CA ALA A 478 25.23 -0.15 15.40
C ALA A 478 24.18 0.60 16.22
N ASP A 479 24.37 0.73 17.53
CA ASP A 479 23.45 1.48 18.39
C ASP A 479 23.52 2.99 18.09
N ILE A 480 22.37 3.68 18.09
CA ILE A 480 22.30 5.15 17.94
C ILE A 480 23.06 5.86 19.06
N THR A 481 23.04 5.26 20.25
CA THR A 481 23.79 5.79 21.40
C THR A 481 25.24 5.33 21.32
N THR A 482 26.15 6.28 21.14
CA THR A 482 27.58 6.01 21.20
C THR A 482 27.96 5.53 22.62
N PRO A 483 28.62 4.37 22.77
CA PRO A 483 29.06 3.89 24.08
C PRO A 483 30.03 4.87 24.75
N LYS A 484 29.86 5.09 26.07
CA LYS A 484 30.69 6.04 26.83
C LYS A 484 32.18 5.67 26.72
N GLY A 485 33.00 6.64 26.32
CA GLY A 485 34.46 6.47 26.19
C GLY A 485 34.92 5.70 24.96
N ARG A 486 34.01 5.36 24.02
CA ARG A 486 34.31 4.61 22.80
C ARG A 486 33.67 5.26 21.55
N PRO A 487 34.19 6.42 21.10
CA PRO A 487 33.68 7.10 19.90
C PRO A 487 34.15 6.43 18.59
N GLY A 488 33.36 6.60 17.52
CA GLY A 488 33.77 6.38 16.13
C GLY A 488 34.36 5.00 15.82
N GLY A 489 35.69 4.92 15.87
CA GLY A 489 36.45 3.70 15.59
C GLY A 489 36.63 2.75 16.79
N LEU A 490 36.32 3.16 18.02
CA LEU A 490 36.56 2.36 19.23
C LEU A 490 35.33 1.58 19.73
N ARG A 491 34.20 1.70 19.03
CA ARG A 491 32.95 1.03 19.39
C ARG A 491 32.98 -0.45 18.97
N ASP A 492 32.40 -1.32 19.79
CA ASP A 492 32.40 -2.78 19.62
C ASP A 492 31.00 -3.37 19.33
N ASP A 493 29.99 -2.51 19.22
CA ASP A 493 28.61 -2.85 18.90
C ASP A 493 28.29 -2.77 17.39
N THR A 494 29.30 -2.52 16.56
CA THR A 494 29.18 -2.56 15.09
C THR A 494 29.02 -3.99 14.59
N GLN A 495 27.99 -4.25 13.79
CA GLN A 495 27.72 -5.56 13.21
C GLN A 495 27.52 -5.47 11.69
N CYS A 496 28.20 -6.34 10.95
CA CYS A 496 27.90 -6.58 9.53
C CYS A 496 26.65 -7.46 9.45
N ILE A 497 25.57 -6.93 8.90
CA ILE A 497 24.28 -7.63 8.82
C ILE A 497 24.04 -8.25 7.44
N LEU A 498 24.68 -7.72 6.40
CA LEU A 498 24.67 -8.26 5.04
C LEU A 498 26.04 -8.10 4.40
N SER A 499 26.48 -9.10 3.64
CA SER A 499 27.72 -9.10 2.85
C SER A 499 27.47 -9.60 1.43
N ASP A 500 28.50 -9.49 0.59
CA ASP A 500 28.51 -10.01 -0.78
C ASP A 500 27.38 -9.43 -1.66
N LEU A 501 26.96 -8.21 -1.33
CA LEU A 501 26.00 -7.44 -2.10
C LEU A 501 26.68 -6.85 -3.35
N PRO A 502 25.93 -6.56 -4.43
CA PRO A 502 26.47 -5.93 -5.63
C PRO A 502 27.22 -4.63 -5.35
N GLU A 503 26.47 -3.56 -5.05
CA GLU A 503 26.94 -2.21 -4.73
C GLU A 503 25.79 -1.48 -4.01
N PRO A 504 25.59 -1.70 -2.69
CA PRO A 504 24.49 -1.10 -1.96
C PRO A 504 24.75 0.40 -1.78
N ILE A 505 23.76 1.22 -2.13
CA ILE A 505 23.87 2.67 -2.14
C ILE A 505 23.02 3.29 -1.05
N ASP A 506 21.73 3.47 -1.28
CA ASP A 506 20.80 4.12 -0.34
C ASP A 506 19.98 3.08 0.41
N LEU A 507 19.52 3.43 1.61
CA LEU A 507 18.72 2.54 2.45
C LEU A 507 17.72 3.32 3.29
N GLU A 508 16.61 2.66 3.61
CA GLU A 508 15.59 3.20 4.50
C GLU A 508 14.99 2.08 5.34
N VAL A 509 14.58 2.41 6.56
CA VAL A 509 14.01 1.46 7.52
C VAL A 509 12.56 1.82 7.80
N ASP A 510 11.65 0.87 7.58
CA ASP A 510 10.29 0.94 8.08
C ASP A 510 10.25 0.30 9.48
N GLU A 511 10.25 1.16 10.49
CA GLU A 511 10.19 0.74 11.89
C GLU A 511 8.84 0.13 12.30
N ASN A 512 7.76 0.28 11.51
CA ASN A 512 6.48 -0.33 11.85
C ASN A 512 6.43 -1.80 11.44
N SER A 513 6.92 -2.12 10.24
CA SER A 513 7.00 -3.51 9.74
C SER A 513 8.31 -4.21 10.09
N HIS A 514 9.24 -3.52 10.75
CA HIS A 514 10.61 -3.99 10.98
C HIS A 514 11.26 -4.44 9.67
N THR A 515 11.28 -3.60 8.65
CA THR A 515 11.84 -3.95 7.35
C THR A 515 12.89 -2.93 6.93
N LEU A 516 14.07 -3.43 6.54
CA LEU A 516 15.13 -2.63 5.95
C LEU A 516 15.10 -2.77 4.42
N TYR A 517 15.07 -1.64 3.71
CA TYR A 517 15.08 -1.55 2.26
C TYR A 517 16.38 -0.92 1.78
N TRP A 518 16.89 -1.31 0.61
CA TRP A 518 18.04 -0.66 -0.01
C TRP A 518 18.08 -0.80 -1.53
N THR A 519 18.77 0.14 -2.16
CA THR A 519 19.10 0.11 -3.59
C THR A 519 20.48 -0.49 -3.81
N ASP A 520 20.61 -1.31 -4.85
CA ASP A 520 21.88 -1.84 -5.34
C ASP A 520 22.15 -1.35 -6.76
N ARG A 521 23.39 -0.96 -7.04
CA ARG A 521 23.91 -0.77 -8.40
C ARG A 521 24.56 -2.04 -8.93
N GLY A 522 24.99 -2.01 -10.19
CA GLY A 522 25.74 -3.08 -10.84
C GLY A 522 24.92 -3.86 -11.86
N GLU A 523 25.49 -4.95 -12.36
CA GLU A 523 24.95 -5.65 -13.53
C GLU A 523 23.80 -6.61 -13.19
N ILE A 524 22.89 -6.75 -14.16
CA ILE A 524 21.87 -7.80 -14.16
C ILE A 524 22.59 -9.18 -14.17
N PRO A 525 22.12 -10.19 -13.41
CA PRO A 525 20.85 -10.27 -12.71
C PRO A 525 20.92 -9.88 -11.23
N TRP A 526 21.99 -9.25 -10.73
CA TRP A 526 22.18 -9.04 -9.29
C TRP A 526 22.05 -7.59 -8.86
N GLY A 527 22.60 -6.64 -9.60
CA GLY A 527 22.50 -5.20 -9.33
C GLY A 527 21.31 -4.53 -10.01
N ASN A 528 21.28 -3.19 -9.90
CA ASN A 528 20.23 -2.33 -10.43
C ASN A 528 18.84 -2.74 -9.95
N SER A 529 18.74 -2.84 -8.63
CA SER A 529 17.59 -3.42 -7.93
C SER A 529 17.22 -2.69 -6.64
N LEU A 530 15.97 -2.88 -6.23
CA LEU A 530 15.48 -2.60 -4.88
C LEU A 530 15.36 -3.91 -4.11
N ASN A 531 15.85 -3.93 -2.88
CA ASN A 531 15.87 -5.11 -2.04
C ASN A 531 15.26 -4.81 -0.66
N LYS A 532 14.83 -5.86 0.06
CA LYS A 532 14.46 -5.78 1.48
C LYS A 532 14.86 -7.00 2.29
N ILE A 533 14.97 -6.78 3.60
CA ILE A 533 15.10 -7.83 4.61
C ILE A 533 14.25 -7.48 5.83
N SER A 534 13.69 -8.51 6.47
CA SER A 534 12.95 -8.37 7.73
C SER A 534 13.90 -8.37 8.92
N LEU A 535 13.62 -7.51 9.89
CA LEU A 535 14.35 -7.33 11.13
C LEU A 535 13.53 -7.88 12.31
N ASP A 536 14.22 -8.29 13.36
CA ASP A 536 13.63 -8.62 14.65
C ASP A 536 13.39 -7.38 15.52
N GLY A 537 12.86 -7.58 16.72
CA GLY A 537 12.61 -6.49 17.67
C GLY A 537 13.87 -5.79 18.20
N THR A 538 15.07 -6.26 17.88
CA THR A 538 16.35 -5.63 18.20
C THR A 538 16.96 -4.89 17.01
N GLY A 539 16.29 -4.92 15.85
CA GLY A 539 16.78 -4.33 14.60
C GLY A 539 17.82 -5.17 13.87
N LEU A 540 17.94 -6.45 14.19
CA LEU A 540 18.84 -7.37 13.49
C LEU A 540 18.07 -8.24 12.49
N PRO A 541 18.69 -8.70 11.38
CA PRO A 541 18.02 -9.59 10.45
C PRO A 541 17.47 -10.85 11.12
N LEU A 542 16.24 -11.23 10.78
CA LEU A 542 15.71 -12.53 11.19
C LEU A 542 16.55 -13.66 10.58
N SER A 543 16.94 -14.65 11.39
CA SER A 543 17.69 -15.82 10.92
C SER A 543 16.86 -16.61 9.91
N ALA A 544 17.31 -16.68 8.65
CA ALA A 544 16.65 -17.46 7.60
C ALA A 544 17.33 -18.83 7.41
N GLU A 545 16.54 -19.88 7.18
CA GLU A 545 17.00 -21.21 6.74
C GLU A 545 17.44 -21.25 5.25
N SER A 546 17.43 -20.10 4.56
CA SER A 546 17.67 -19.96 3.11
C SER A 546 19.02 -19.32 2.79
N PRO A 547 19.72 -19.71 1.69
CA PRO A 547 21.05 -19.20 1.34
C PRO A 547 21.11 -17.71 0.95
N ARG A 548 19.95 -17.07 0.72
CA ARG A 548 19.86 -15.60 0.64
C ARG A 548 18.86 -15.12 1.68
N ILE A 549 19.37 -14.39 2.66
CA ILE A 549 18.60 -13.90 3.80
C ILE A 549 17.68 -12.72 3.44
N TYR A 550 17.72 -12.22 2.20
CA TYR A 550 16.97 -11.05 1.73
C TYR A 550 16.28 -11.26 0.38
N GLN A 551 15.29 -10.42 0.09
CA GLN A 551 14.48 -10.46 -1.12
C GLN A 551 14.80 -9.29 -2.05
N THR A 552 15.11 -9.55 -3.32
CA THR A 552 15.05 -8.52 -4.36
C THR A 552 13.59 -8.30 -4.77
N ILE A 553 13.10 -7.08 -4.63
CA ILE A 553 11.71 -6.73 -4.85
C ILE A 553 11.46 -6.23 -6.28
N THR A 554 12.37 -5.40 -6.81
CA THR A 554 12.28 -4.95 -8.21
C THR A 554 13.66 -4.80 -8.83
N ARG A 555 13.74 -4.85 -10.17
CA ARG A 555 14.97 -4.75 -10.97
C ARG A 555 14.78 -3.82 -12.16
N GLY A 556 15.84 -3.58 -12.94
CA GLY A 556 15.78 -2.80 -14.17
C GLY A 556 15.74 -1.30 -13.89
N LEU A 557 16.56 -0.88 -12.94
CA LEU A 557 16.96 0.52 -12.72
C LEU A 557 18.26 0.78 -13.52
N ASN A 558 18.64 2.04 -13.72
CA ASN A 558 19.86 2.41 -14.46
C ASN A 558 20.84 3.17 -13.57
N GLU A 559 21.68 2.43 -12.85
CA GLU A 559 22.53 2.92 -11.76
C GLU A 559 21.70 3.53 -10.62
N ALA A 560 20.94 2.67 -9.94
CA ALA A 560 20.04 3.03 -8.84
C ALA A 560 20.75 3.83 -7.72
N ILE A 561 20.07 4.86 -7.21
CA ILE A 561 20.56 5.64 -6.07
C ILE A 561 19.45 5.79 -5.04
N GLY A 562 18.62 6.81 -5.17
CA GLY A 562 17.76 7.27 -4.11
C GLY A 562 16.59 6.34 -3.88
N LEU A 563 16.20 6.24 -2.61
CA LEU A 563 15.08 5.46 -2.13
C LEU A 563 14.27 6.31 -1.16
N LYS A 564 12.95 6.37 -1.35
CA LYS A 564 12.05 6.92 -0.33
C LYS A 564 10.76 6.12 -0.16
N LEU A 565 10.46 5.74 1.07
CA LEU A 565 9.24 5.04 1.47
C LEU A 565 8.10 6.04 1.69
N ASP A 566 6.97 5.79 1.04
CA ASP A 566 5.67 6.42 1.31
C ASP A 566 4.75 5.42 1.97
N MET A 567 4.87 5.30 3.30
CA MET A 567 4.06 4.36 4.07
C MET A 567 2.58 4.75 4.11
N ILE A 568 2.24 6.01 3.82
CA ILE A 568 0.85 6.49 3.84
C ILE A 568 0.13 6.01 2.57
N ASN A 569 0.78 6.11 1.41
CA ASN A 569 0.25 5.61 0.14
C ASN A 569 0.65 4.17 -0.21
N SER A 570 1.46 3.51 0.63
CA SER A 570 2.01 2.17 0.36
C SER A 570 2.85 2.11 -0.93
N HIS A 571 3.63 3.16 -1.21
CA HIS A 571 4.54 3.22 -2.35
C HIS A 571 6.00 3.34 -1.93
N ILE A 572 6.89 3.01 -2.87
CA ILE A 572 8.32 3.25 -2.83
C ILE A 572 8.70 4.09 -4.05
N TYR A 573 9.41 5.19 -3.81
CA TYR A 573 9.95 6.04 -4.86
C TYR A 573 11.45 5.79 -5.02
N LEU A 574 11.91 5.73 -6.27
CA LEU A 574 13.28 5.40 -6.63
C LEU A 574 13.82 6.37 -7.66
N THR A 575 15.12 6.64 -7.61
CA THR A 575 15.82 7.44 -8.62
C THR A 575 17.04 6.72 -9.17
N ASP A 576 17.44 7.08 -10.38
CA ASP A 576 18.62 6.53 -11.01
C ASP A 576 19.41 7.56 -11.83
N LEU A 577 20.69 7.27 -12.09
CA LEU A 577 21.54 8.15 -12.91
C LEU A 577 21.16 8.15 -14.39
N GLY A 578 20.27 7.24 -14.80
CA GLY A 578 19.63 7.25 -16.11
C GLY A 578 18.56 8.33 -16.27
N GLY A 579 18.39 9.22 -15.30
CA GLY A 579 17.46 10.35 -15.38
C GLY A 579 16.01 9.96 -15.14
N SER A 580 15.77 8.85 -14.45
CA SER A 580 14.42 8.34 -14.18
C SER A 580 14.04 8.48 -12.71
N ILE A 581 12.76 8.79 -12.47
CA ILE A 581 12.09 8.62 -11.17
C ILE A 581 11.04 7.53 -11.34
N TYR A 582 11.04 6.55 -10.45
CA TYR A 582 10.08 5.46 -10.45
C TYR A 582 9.22 5.48 -9.19
N ARG A 583 8.02 4.88 -9.31
CA ARG A 583 7.15 4.52 -8.21
C ARG A 583 6.83 3.03 -8.32
N CYS A 584 6.82 2.30 -7.21
CA CYS A 584 6.27 0.94 -7.13
C CYS A 584 5.56 0.74 -5.79
N ASP A 585 4.82 -0.35 -5.65
CA ASP A 585 4.23 -0.76 -4.38
C ASP A 585 5.31 -1.22 -3.38
N LEU A 586 4.98 -1.36 -2.09
CA LEU A 586 5.93 -1.87 -1.06
C LEU A 586 6.47 -3.28 -1.34
N ASP A 587 5.78 -4.05 -2.18
CA ASP A 587 6.21 -5.36 -2.67
C ASP A 587 6.82 -5.30 -4.08
N GLY A 588 7.15 -4.10 -4.56
CA GLY A 588 7.85 -3.79 -5.81
C GLY A 588 7.06 -4.05 -7.07
N ASN A 589 5.80 -4.45 -6.93
CA ASN A 589 4.86 -4.56 -8.04
C ASN A 589 4.46 -3.17 -8.56
N HIS A 590 3.80 -3.18 -9.72
CA HIS A 590 3.33 -1.97 -10.39
C HIS A 590 4.40 -0.87 -10.54
N LYS A 591 5.66 -1.28 -10.77
CA LYS A 591 6.75 -0.34 -11.00
C LYS A 591 6.50 0.46 -12.28
N GLU A 592 6.33 1.75 -12.13
CA GLU A 592 6.14 2.72 -13.19
C GLU A 592 7.27 3.75 -13.17
N LYS A 593 7.62 4.26 -14.35
CA LYS A 593 8.49 5.43 -14.47
C LYS A 593 7.60 6.66 -14.52
N ILE A 594 7.62 7.46 -13.46
CA ILE A 594 6.74 8.64 -13.31
C ILE A 594 7.37 9.89 -13.91
N TYR A 595 8.69 9.95 -14.01
CA TYR A 595 9.39 11.07 -14.63
C TYR A 595 10.65 10.57 -15.34
N TYR A 596 10.98 11.19 -16.47
CA TYR A 596 12.17 10.86 -17.24
C TYR A 596 12.68 12.07 -18.02
N GLU A 597 13.96 12.37 -17.89
CA GLU A 597 14.70 13.26 -18.78
C GLU A 597 16.09 12.69 -19.04
N ASP A 598 16.45 12.57 -20.31
CA ASP A 598 17.72 11.98 -20.78
C ASP A 598 18.97 12.79 -20.43
N HIS A 599 18.80 14.11 -20.21
CA HIS A 599 19.85 15.05 -19.87
C HIS A 599 19.94 15.33 -18.36
N ARG A 600 19.36 14.45 -17.53
CA ARG A 600 19.44 14.50 -16.06
C ARG A 600 20.02 13.22 -15.50
N ALA A 601 20.52 13.30 -14.27
CA ALA A 601 20.98 12.14 -13.51
C ALA A 601 20.58 12.32 -12.05
N PHE A 602 19.62 11.51 -11.59
CA PHE A 602 19.01 11.72 -10.29
C PHE A 602 19.72 10.96 -9.18
N THR A 603 19.91 11.64 -8.04
CA THR A 603 20.50 11.10 -6.80
C THR A 603 19.44 11.09 -5.70
N GLY A 604 19.62 11.81 -4.59
CA GLY A 604 18.73 11.80 -3.43
C GLY A 604 17.29 12.20 -3.77
N ILE A 605 16.34 11.58 -3.06
CA ILE A 605 14.90 11.80 -3.22
C ILE A 605 14.26 11.91 -1.84
N SER A 606 13.31 12.83 -1.69
CA SER A 606 12.49 12.95 -0.50
C SER A 606 11.07 13.35 -0.88
N LEU A 607 10.11 13.00 -0.02
CA LEU A 607 8.71 13.32 -0.22
C LEU A 607 8.35 14.56 0.59
N LEU A 608 7.60 15.46 -0.02
CA LEU A 608 6.91 16.54 0.68
C LEU A 608 5.57 15.96 1.14
N GLY A 609 5.40 15.83 2.45
CA GLY A 609 4.12 15.39 3.01
C GLY A 609 2.97 16.25 2.49
N PRO A 610 1.76 15.68 2.32
CA PRO A 610 0.58 16.45 1.94
C PRO A 610 0.21 17.55 2.95
#